data_AF-A0AAD8QMK5-F1
#
_entry.id   AF-A0AAD8QMK5-F1
#
_cell.length_a   1.000
_cell.length_b   1.000
_cell.length_c   1.000
_cell.angle_alpha   90.00
_cell.angle_beta   90.00
_cell.angle_gamma   90.00
#
_symmetry.space_group_name_H-M   'P 1'
#
loop_
_entity.id
_entity.type
_entity.pdbx_description
1 polymer ?
#
loop_
_entity_poly.entity_id
_entity_poly.type
_entity_poly.pdbx_seq_one_letter_code
_entity_poly.pdbx_strand_id
1 'polypeptide(L)'
;MGPGGLLLSFGGYSVVGGSLGFSRVMRIPRAAALGAMRDISSMVASSSGQPRLMRISSVEMDQRYPLSDVLGHPALYGLEIVKAECCGTTGLFEIKYMCNCRSPLMCPDAGNFLLWDAIHPTKLLHRALADTEMNTMLHVFL
;
A
#
# COMPACT_ATOMS: atom_id res chain seq x y z
N MET A 1 44.10 -8.57 2.30
CA MET A 1 43.11 -9.10 3.26
C MET A 1 41.99 -8.08 3.38
N GLY A 2 40.90 -8.23 2.62
CA GLY A 2 39.70 -7.40 2.73
C GLY A 2 38.59 -8.20 3.42
N PRO A 3 37.66 -7.57 4.16
CA PRO A 3 36.66 -8.30 4.93
C PRO A 3 35.66 -8.96 3.98
N GLY A 4 35.55 -10.28 4.08
CA GLY A 4 34.56 -11.07 3.35
C GLY A 4 33.16 -10.76 3.86
N GLY A 5 32.33 -10.20 3.00
CA GLY A 5 30.88 -10.12 3.22
C GLY A 5 30.25 -11.48 2.90
N LEU A 6 29.58 -12.07 3.89
CA LEU A 6 28.87 -13.35 3.73
C LEU A 6 27.64 -13.15 2.84
N LEU A 7 27.66 -13.72 1.64
CA LEU A 7 26.54 -13.72 0.71
C LEU A 7 25.55 -14.82 1.11
N LEU A 8 24.56 -14.50 1.95
CA LEU A 8 23.46 -15.42 2.23
C LEU A 8 22.46 -15.35 1.08
N SER A 9 22.59 -16.28 0.14
CA SER A 9 21.62 -16.49 -0.95
C SER A 9 20.55 -17.46 -0.46
N PHE A 10 19.36 -16.95 -0.19
CA PHE A 10 18.15 -17.78 -0.14
C PHE A 10 17.29 -17.37 -1.34
N GLY A 11 16.74 -18.38 -2.04
CA GLY A 11 15.78 -18.27 -3.15
C GLY A 11 15.55 -16.88 -3.76
N GLY A 12 16.49 -16.40 -4.59
CA GLY A 12 16.26 -15.27 -5.49
C GLY A 12 16.40 -13.85 -4.91
N TYR A 13 16.84 -13.67 -3.66
CA TYR A 13 17.09 -12.35 -3.07
C TYR A 13 18.54 -12.16 -2.66
N SER A 14 19.07 -10.96 -2.89
CA SER A 14 20.42 -10.54 -2.47
C SER A 14 20.30 -9.37 -1.49
N VAL A 15 20.89 -9.52 -0.30
CA VAL A 15 20.99 -8.45 0.71
C VAL A 15 22.44 -8.00 0.79
N VAL A 16 22.73 -6.78 0.30
CA VAL A 16 24.06 -6.15 0.47
C VAL A 16 23.99 -5.19 1.65
N GLY A 17 24.74 -5.40 2.73
CA GLY A 17 24.79 -4.47 3.87
C GLY A 17 25.66 -3.24 3.55
N GLY A 18 25.10 -2.03 3.67
CA GLY A 18 25.80 -0.75 3.46
C GLY A 18 24.95 0.45 3.88
N SER A 19 25.61 1.47 4.43
CA SER A 19 25.12 2.56 5.29
C SER A 19 23.82 3.29 4.92
N LEU A 20 23.06 3.57 5.99
CA LEU A 20 21.95 4.50 6.22
C LEU A 20 21.63 5.50 5.08
N GLY A 21 20.57 5.20 4.34
CA GLY A 21 19.89 6.10 3.41
C GLY A 21 18.50 5.56 3.07
N PHE A 22 17.49 6.44 3.13
CA PHE A 22 16.03 6.34 2.91
C PHE A 22 15.48 5.41 1.77
N SER A 23 15.97 4.19 1.55
CA SER A 23 15.66 3.48 0.29
C SER A 23 15.44 1.97 0.31
N ARG A 24 15.28 1.32 1.47
CA ARG A 24 14.93 -0.12 1.47
C ARG A 24 13.46 -0.38 1.80
N VAL A 25 12.63 0.05 0.86
CA VAL A 25 11.29 -0.51 0.66
C VAL A 25 11.42 -1.96 0.24
N MET A 26 10.77 -2.88 0.97
CA MET A 26 10.51 -4.22 0.44
C MET A 26 9.67 -4.05 -0.82
N ARG A 27 10.33 -4.05 -1.98
CA ARG A 27 9.66 -3.94 -3.26
C ARG A 27 9.15 -5.32 -3.61
N ILE A 28 7.85 -5.54 -3.45
CA ILE A 28 7.19 -6.63 -4.16
C ILE A 28 7.46 -6.40 -5.65
N PRO A 29 8.03 -7.38 -6.39
CA PRO A 29 8.26 -7.21 -7.81
C PRO A 29 6.95 -6.84 -8.50
N ARG A 30 6.96 -5.77 -9.31
CA ARG A 30 5.75 -5.33 -10.05
C ARG A 30 5.07 -6.49 -10.76
N ALA A 31 5.85 -7.42 -11.33
CA ALA A 31 5.37 -8.62 -11.98
C ALA A 31 4.55 -9.55 -11.07
N ALA A 32 4.94 -9.74 -9.82
CA ALA A 32 4.22 -10.58 -8.87
C ALA A 32 2.87 -9.94 -8.47
N ALA A 33 2.85 -8.63 -8.21
CA ALA A 33 1.62 -7.90 -7.92
C ALA A 33 0.67 -7.86 -9.12
N LEU A 34 1.20 -7.66 -10.34
CA LEU A 34 0.43 -7.73 -11.59
C LEU A 34 -0.14 -9.13 -11.85
N GLY A 35 0.62 -10.18 -11.54
CA GLY A 35 0.18 -11.57 -11.68
C GLY A 35 -1.03 -11.89 -10.80
N ALA A 36 -0.95 -11.57 -9.51
CA ALA A 36 -2.05 -11.81 -8.57
C ALA A 36 -3.35 -11.08 -8.96
N MET A 37 -3.25 -9.83 -9.43
CA MET A 37 -4.43 -9.10 -9.90
C MET A 37 -5.03 -9.73 -11.16
N ARG A 38 -4.20 -10.12 -12.12
CA ARG A 38 -4.68 -10.78 -13.35
C ARG A 38 -5.43 -12.07 -13.06
N ASP A 39 -4.97 -12.84 -12.08
CA ASP A 39 -5.64 -14.07 -11.66
C ASP A 39 -7.04 -13.77 -11.09
N ILE A 40 -7.17 -12.74 -10.25
CA ILE A 40 -8.47 -12.29 -9.71
C ILE A 40 -9.39 -11.82 -10.84
N SER A 41 -8.93 -10.97 -11.76
CA SER A 41 -9.73 -10.49 -12.88
C SER A 41 -10.24 -11.66 -13.74
N SER A 42 -9.42 -12.70 -13.94
CA SER A 42 -9.82 -13.89 -14.69
C SER A 42 -10.94 -14.68 -14.00
N MET A 43 -10.90 -14.78 -12.66
CA MET A 43 -11.95 -15.43 -11.88
C MET A 43 -13.27 -14.63 -11.93
N VAL A 44 -13.18 -13.31 -11.82
CA VAL A 44 -14.36 -12.41 -11.93
C VAL A 44 -14.99 -12.52 -13.31
N ALA A 45 -14.19 -12.48 -14.38
CA ALA A 45 -14.67 -12.61 -15.75
C ALA A 45 -15.35 -13.97 -16.01
N SER A 46 -14.78 -15.06 -15.48
CA SER A 46 -15.36 -16.41 -15.55
C SER A 46 -16.72 -16.47 -14.85
N SER A 47 -16.87 -15.76 -13.72
CA SER A 47 -18.12 -15.74 -12.95
C SER A 47 -19.27 -14.99 -13.65
N SER A 48 -18.98 -13.91 -14.38
CA SER A 48 -19.99 -13.09 -15.06
C SER A 48 -20.62 -13.78 -16.28
N GLY A 49 -19.89 -14.68 -16.95
CA GLY A 49 -20.36 -15.38 -18.15
C GLY A 49 -21.18 -16.65 -17.88
N GLN A 50 -21.48 -17.00 -16.63
CA GLN A 50 -22.16 -18.26 -16.32
C GLN A 50 -23.68 -18.18 -16.56
N PRO A 51 -24.25 -18.99 -17.49
CA PRO A 51 -25.66 -18.93 -17.85
C PRO A 51 -26.61 -19.46 -16.75
N ARG A 52 -26.08 -20.04 -15.67
CA ARG A 52 -26.84 -20.55 -14.51
C ARG A 52 -26.90 -19.57 -13.33
N LEU A 53 -26.19 -18.45 -13.39
CA LEU A 53 -26.19 -17.43 -12.34
C LEU A 53 -27.03 -16.23 -12.76
N MET A 54 -27.58 -15.54 -11.76
CA MET A 54 -28.21 -14.23 -11.96
C MET A 54 -27.17 -13.27 -12.54
N ARG A 55 -27.60 -12.34 -13.41
CA ARG A 55 -26.68 -11.36 -14.01
C ARG A 55 -26.14 -10.42 -12.93
N ILE A 56 -24.91 -10.66 -12.51
CA ILE A 56 -24.19 -9.84 -11.52
C ILE A 56 -23.48 -8.72 -12.27
N SER A 57 -23.76 -7.46 -11.89
CA SER A 57 -22.90 -6.34 -12.26
C SER A 57 -21.73 -6.31 -11.29
N SER A 58 -20.51 -6.34 -11.82
CA SER A 58 -19.27 -6.39 -11.04
C SER A 58 -18.32 -5.32 -11.51
N VAL A 59 -17.65 -4.68 -10.56
CA VAL A 59 -16.60 -3.69 -10.80
C VAL A 59 -15.37 -4.10 -10.02
N GLU A 60 -14.21 -4.06 -10.68
CA GLU A 60 -12.93 -4.36 -10.07
C GLU A 60 -12.27 -3.05 -9.61
N MET A 61 -11.78 -3.02 -8.36
CA MET A 61 -11.07 -1.88 -7.79
C MET A 61 -9.57 -2.20 -7.69
N ASP A 62 -8.74 -1.52 -8.50
CA ASP A 62 -7.28 -1.59 -8.40
C ASP A 62 -6.76 -0.46 -7.52
N GLN A 63 -6.54 -0.76 -6.24
CA GLN A 63 -6.08 0.22 -5.27
C GLN A 63 -4.64 0.72 -5.51
N ARG A 64 -3.83 0.09 -6.37
CA ARG A 64 -2.42 0.50 -6.54
C ARG A 64 -2.28 1.85 -7.19
N TYR A 65 -3.08 2.12 -8.22
CA TYR A 65 -3.06 3.38 -8.94
C TYR A 65 -3.48 4.56 -8.04
N PRO A 66 -4.68 4.56 -7.43
CA PRO A 66 -5.11 5.65 -6.57
C PRO A 66 -4.19 5.80 -5.34
N LEU A 67 -3.68 4.69 -4.78
CA LEU A 67 -2.69 4.79 -3.71
C LEU A 67 -1.40 5.49 -4.19
N SER A 68 -0.85 5.11 -5.34
CA SER A 68 0.35 5.75 -5.87
C SER A 68 0.13 7.23 -6.21
N ASP A 69 -1.06 7.57 -6.68
CA ASP A 69 -1.43 8.93 -7.09
C ASP A 69 -1.64 9.83 -5.87
N VAL A 70 -2.37 9.36 -4.85
CA VAL A 70 -2.53 10.10 -3.58
C VAL A 70 -1.19 10.31 -2.87
N LEU A 71 -0.31 9.31 -2.88
CA LEU A 71 1.03 9.43 -2.26
C LEU A 71 1.95 10.37 -3.05
N GLY A 72 1.85 10.40 -4.38
CA GLY A 72 2.64 11.29 -5.23
C GLY A 72 2.11 12.72 -5.30
N HIS A 73 0.79 12.88 -5.17
CA HIS A 73 0.07 14.15 -5.36
C HIS A 73 -1.01 14.39 -4.28
N PRO A 74 -0.65 14.40 -2.98
CA PRO A 74 -1.62 14.51 -1.88
C PRO A 74 -2.50 15.78 -1.97
N ALA A 75 -1.96 16.88 -2.49
CA ALA A 75 -2.68 18.13 -2.66
C ALA A 75 -3.88 18.02 -3.63
N LEU A 76 -3.83 17.13 -4.63
CA LEU A 76 -4.97 16.90 -5.54
C LEU A 76 -6.17 16.28 -4.82
N TYR A 77 -5.92 15.63 -3.68
CA TYR A 77 -6.93 15.00 -2.84
C TYR A 77 -7.30 15.86 -1.63
N GLY A 78 -6.93 17.15 -1.64
CA GLY A 78 -7.19 18.07 -0.53
C GLY A 78 -6.38 17.78 0.73
N LEU A 79 -5.28 17.03 0.61
CA LEU A 79 -4.39 16.70 1.73
C LEU A 79 -3.23 17.72 1.75
N GLU A 80 -2.99 18.32 2.92
CA GLU A 80 -1.80 19.17 3.14
C GLU A 80 -0.51 18.33 3.19
N ILE A 81 0.67 18.93 3.40
CA ILE A 81 1.93 18.19 3.57
C ILE A 81 1.82 17.28 4.80
N VAL A 82 1.37 16.06 4.56
CA VAL A 82 1.18 15.03 5.58
C VAL A 82 2.42 14.16 5.64
N LYS A 83 2.88 13.92 6.87
CA LYS A 83 4.05 13.09 7.11
C LYS A 83 3.77 11.64 6.70
N ALA A 84 4.82 10.89 6.38
CA ALA A 84 4.68 9.54 5.83
C ALA A 84 4.04 8.54 6.80
N GLU A 85 4.52 8.46 8.05
CA GLU A 85 4.11 7.44 9.04
C GLU A 85 3.98 8.00 10.46
N CYS A 86 2.94 7.60 11.21
CA CYS A 86 2.65 8.09 12.58
C CYS A 86 3.22 7.19 13.70
N CYS A 87 3.22 5.87 13.50
CA CYS A 87 3.70 4.84 14.41
C CYS A 87 4.94 4.18 13.79
N GLY A 88 6.08 4.89 13.87
CA GLY A 88 7.34 4.49 13.26
C GLY A 88 8.51 5.31 13.83
N THR A 89 9.67 4.67 14.02
CA THR A 89 10.79 5.28 14.75
C THR A 89 11.78 6.03 13.86
N THR A 90 11.83 5.68 12.57
CA THR A 90 13.09 5.78 11.82
C THR A 90 12.93 5.94 10.32
N GLY A 91 11.71 5.90 9.76
CA GLY A 91 11.54 5.77 8.29
C GLY A 91 12.01 4.42 7.75
N LEU A 92 12.12 3.42 8.64
CA LEU A 92 12.42 2.03 8.31
C LEU A 92 11.12 1.22 8.28
N PHE A 93 11.07 0.15 7.49
CA PHE A 93 9.92 -0.75 7.39
C PHE A 93 9.65 -1.47 8.72
N GLU A 94 8.96 -0.80 9.63
CA GLU A 94 8.56 -1.34 10.92
C GLU A 94 7.04 -1.47 10.93
N ILE A 95 6.55 -2.71 10.87
CA ILE A 95 5.14 -3.01 11.13
C ILE A 95 4.99 -3.03 12.64
N LYS A 96 4.18 -2.12 13.19
CA LYS A 96 4.07 -1.94 14.63
C LYS A 96 2.63 -2.09 15.10
N TYR A 97 2.29 -3.31 15.46
CA TYR A 97 0.99 -3.64 16.08
C TYR A 97 0.81 -3.06 17.49
N MET A 98 1.88 -2.62 18.16
CA MET A 98 1.85 -2.26 19.57
C MET A 98 1.91 -0.76 19.88
N CYS A 99 1.76 0.11 18.88
CA CYS A 99 1.63 1.55 19.17
C CYS A 99 0.29 1.87 19.82
N ASN A 100 0.33 2.63 20.91
CA ASN A 100 -0.82 3.20 21.58
C ASN A 100 -0.48 4.61 22.05
N CYS A 101 -1.44 5.33 22.63
CA CYS A 101 -1.26 6.73 23.06
C CYS A 101 -0.12 6.96 24.07
N ARG A 102 0.46 5.91 24.66
CA ARG A 102 1.60 5.97 25.58
C ARG A 102 2.91 5.56 24.94
N SER A 103 2.91 5.19 23.67
CA SER A 103 4.12 4.81 22.95
C SER A 103 4.97 6.07 22.70
N PRO A 104 6.26 6.07 23.10
CA PRO A 104 7.12 7.25 23.00
C PRO A 104 7.44 7.68 21.56
N LEU A 105 7.03 6.87 20.58
CA LEU A 105 7.32 7.00 19.15
C LEU A 105 6.04 7.25 18.33
N MET A 106 4.94 7.58 19.00
CA MET A 106 3.67 7.89 18.36
C MET A 106 3.60 9.39 18.05
N CYS A 107 3.05 9.71 16.89
CA CYS A 107 2.74 11.09 16.55
C CYS A 107 1.61 11.66 17.44
N PRO A 108 1.59 12.99 17.71
CA PRO A 108 0.56 13.61 18.54
C PRO A 108 -0.83 13.62 17.88
N ASP A 109 -0.89 13.61 16.54
CA ASP A 109 -2.13 13.59 15.77
C ASP A 109 -1.94 12.76 14.49
N ALA A 110 -2.57 11.58 14.45
CA ALA A 110 -2.57 10.68 13.30
C ALA A 110 -3.37 11.23 12.10
N GLY A 111 -4.17 12.27 12.31
CA GLY A 111 -4.92 12.97 11.25
C GLY A 111 -4.02 13.69 10.24
N ASN A 112 -2.74 13.93 10.57
CA ASN A 112 -1.78 14.62 9.70
C ASN A 112 -0.76 13.67 9.05
N PHE A 113 -1.06 12.37 8.99
CA PHE A 113 -0.17 11.34 8.46
C PHE A 113 -0.90 10.46 7.46
N LEU A 114 -0.20 10.03 6.41
CA LEU A 114 -0.77 9.15 5.37
C LEU A 114 -0.86 7.70 5.84
N LEU A 115 0.19 7.23 6.51
CA LEU A 115 0.27 5.87 7.03
C LEU A 115 0.26 5.85 8.57
N TRP A 116 -0.41 4.85 9.12
CA TRP A 116 -0.30 4.50 10.52
C TRP A 116 1.08 3.91 10.79
N ASP A 117 1.49 2.90 10.04
CA ASP A 117 2.82 2.28 10.09
C ASP A 117 3.37 2.06 8.67
N ALA A 118 4.39 1.21 8.49
CA ALA A 118 5.01 0.99 7.19
C ALA A 118 4.09 0.48 6.07
N ILE A 119 2.91 -0.07 6.38
CA ILE A 119 2.01 -0.67 5.37
C ILE A 119 0.52 -0.32 5.55
N HIS A 120 0.10 0.13 6.72
CA HIS A 120 -1.30 0.42 7.01
C HIS A 120 -1.61 1.92 6.81
N PRO A 121 -2.62 2.29 6.02
CA PRO A 121 -3.08 3.68 5.89
C PRO A 121 -3.68 4.23 7.20
N THR A 122 -3.62 5.54 7.40
CA THR A 122 -4.44 6.20 8.42
C THR A 122 -5.88 6.38 7.95
N LYS A 123 -6.75 6.82 8.86
CA LYS A 123 -8.11 7.27 8.54
C LYS A 123 -8.16 8.32 7.44
N LEU A 124 -7.16 9.21 7.37
CA LEU A 124 -7.09 10.26 6.36
C LEU A 124 -6.94 9.66 4.96
N LEU A 125 -5.91 8.83 4.76
CA LEU A 125 -5.64 8.19 3.48
C LEU A 125 -6.76 7.21 3.09
N HIS A 126 -7.32 6.46 4.05
CA HIS A 126 -8.47 5.60 3.80
C HIS A 126 -9.69 6.36 3.26
N ARG A 127 -9.97 7.56 3.77
CA ARG A 127 -11.07 8.40 3.26
C ARG A 127 -10.81 8.84 1.83
N ALA A 128 -9.62 9.38 1.55
CA ALA A 128 -9.27 9.82 0.19
C ALA A 128 -9.39 8.69 -0.84
N LEU A 129 -8.94 7.48 -0.50
CA LEU A 129 -9.07 6.31 -1.36
C LEU A 129 -10.54 5.92 -1.56
N ALA A 130 -11.33 5.86 -0.47
CA ALA A 130 -12.75 5.51 -0.55
C ALA A 130 -13.54 6.51 -1.40
N ASP A 131 -13.28 7.81 -1.23
CA ASP A 131 -13.95 8.87 -2.00
C ASP A 131 -13.60 8.78 -3.50
N THR A 132 -12.33 8.49 -3.82
CA THR A 132 -11.86 8.31 -5.20
C THR A 132 -12.55 7.10 -5.85
N GLU A 133 -12.59 5.97 -5.17
CA GLU A 133 -13.21 4.74 -5.68
C GLU A 133 -14.72 4.90 -5.85
N MET A 134 -15.41 5.48 -4.86
CA MET A 134 -16.86 5.68 -4.95
C MET A 134 -17.23 6.62 -6.10
N ASN A 135 -16.53 7.75 -6.24
CA ASN A 135 -16.77 8.67 -7.35
C ASN A 135 -16.47 8.05 -8.73
N THR A 136 -15.50 7.13 -8.78
CA THR A 136 -15.12 6.46 -10.03
C THR A 136 -16.04 5.31 -10.37
N MET A 137 -16.60 4.57 -9.41
CA MET A 137 -17.32 3.33 -9.72
C MET A 137 -18.85 3.46 -9.63
N LEU A 138 -19.37 4.47 -8.94
CA LEU A 138 -20.82 4.65 -8.76
C LEU A 138 -21.58 4.76 -10.09
N HIS A 139 -20.98 5.34 -11.13
CA HIS A 139 -21.62 5.50 -12.44
C HIS A 139 -21.87 4.18 -13.19
N VAL A 140 -21.30 3.07 -12.74
CA VAL A 140 -21.57 1.74 -13.34
C VAL A 140 -22.90 1.16 -12.85
N PHE A 141 -23.39 1.62 -11.70
CA PHE A 141 -24.59 1.08 -11.04
C PHE A 141 -25.79 2.03 -11.05
N LEU A 142 -25.60 3.27 -11.50
CA LEU A 142 -26.65 4.30 -11.65
C LEU A 142 -27.03 4.46 -13.11
#